data_AF-A0A452IM74-F1
#
_entry.id   AF-A0A452IM74-F1
#
_cell.length_a   1.000
_cell.length_b   1.000
_cell.length_c   1.000
_cell.angle_alpha   90.00
_cell.angle_beta   90.00
_cell.angle_gamma   90.00
#
_symmetry.space_group_name_H-M   'P 1'
#
loop_
_entity.id
_entity.type
_entity.pdbx_description
1 polymer ?
#
loop_
_entity_poly.entity_id
_entity_poly.type
_entity_poly.pdbx_seq_one_letter_code
_entity_poly.pdbx_strand_id
1 'polypeptide(L)' 'KMSRLVQARRLEGIDKNVWLEFVKLAATYPSVNLGQGFPDFPPPDFVKEAFMKAIGGGNIMLHQYTRAFDQLYNL' A
#
# COMPACT_ATOMS: atom_id res chain seq x y z
N LYS A 1 33.46 -18.67 -16.47
CA LYS A 1 33.61 -17.50 -15.57
C LYS A 1 32.23 -16.85 -15.44
N MET A 2 31.51 -17.06 -14.35
CA MET A 2 30.18 -16.44 -14.14
C MET A 2 30.35 -14.93 -14.02
N SER A 3 29.62 -14.16 -14.83
CA SER A 3 29.56 -12.71 -14.71
C SER A 3 28.93 -12.33 -13.37
N ARG A 4 29.52 -11.35 -12.68
CA ARG A 4 28.92 -10.79 -11.46
C ARG A 4 27.52 -10.30 -11.79
N LEU A 5 26.52 -10.74 -11.04
CA LEU A 5 25.17 -10.18 -11.13
C LEU A 5 25.25 -8.73 -10.65
N VAL A 6 25.00 -7.80 -11.57
CA VAL A 6 24.94 -6.35 -11.31
C VAL A 6 23.54 -5.89 -11.68
N GLN A 7 23.01 -4.93 -10.94
CA GLN A 7 21.68 -4.37 -11.17
C GLN A 7 21.55 -3.77 -12.58
N ALA A 8 20.32 -3.75 -13.10
CA ALA A 8 20.02 -3.08 -14.35
C ALA A 8 20.30 -1.56 -14.23
N ARG A 9 20.86 -0.94 -15.27
CA ARG A 9 21.22 0.49 -15.30
C ARG A 9 20.06 1.43 -14.94
N ARG A 10 18.81 1.04 -15.28
CA ARG A 10 17.60 1.81 -14.94
C ARG A 10 17.36 2.02 -13.43
N LEU A 11 18.11 1.31 -12.58
CA LEU A 11 18.03 1.41 -11.12
C LEU A 11 19.11 2.32 -10.52
N GLU A 12 20.06 2.81 -11.32
CA GLU A 12 21.14 3.68 -10.86
C GLU A 12 20.56 5.04 -10.41
N GLY A 13 20.85 5.43 -9.16
CA GLY A 13 20.48 6.74 -8.60
C GLY A 13 19.07 6.85 -8.01
N ILE A 14 18.28 5.77 -8.04
CA ILE A 14 16.91 5.73 -7.47
C ILE A 14 16.80 4.77 -6.27
N ASP A 15 17.92 4.36 -5.70
CA ASP A 15 18.00 3.38 -4.61
C ASP A 15 17.70 3.97 -3.23
N LYS A 16 17.80 5.30 -3.06
CA LYS A 16 17.61 5.96 -1.77
C LYS A 16 16.14 6.30 -1.52
N ASN A 17 15.66 6.02 -0.31
CA ASN A 17 14.27 6.25 0.09
C ASN A 17 14.20 7.03 1.42
N VAL A 18 13.83 8.31 1.30
CA VAL A 18 13.68 9.25 2.41
C VAL A 18 12.63 8.84 3.43
N TRP A 19 11.59 8.10 3.02
CA TRP A 19 10.53 7.63 3.91
C TRP A 19 11.06 6.65 4.95
N LEU A 20 12.07 5.83 4.61
CA LEU A 20 12.68 4.90 5.56
C LEU A 20 13.37 5.65 6.71
N GLU A 21 14.06 6.73 6.40
CA GLU A 21 14.80 7.54 7.38
C GLU A 21 13.84 8.24 8.34
N PHE A 22 12.82 8.92 7.82
CA PHE A 22 11.87 9.66 8.65
C PHE A 22 10.91 8.77 9.45
N VAL A 23 10.47 7.63 8.89
CA VAL A 23 9.65 6.66 9.65
C VAL A 23 10.46 6.08 10.82
N LYS A 24 11.73 5.72 10.58
CA LYS A 24 12.62 5.25 11.64
C LYS A 24 12.82 6.33 12.72
N LEU A 25 13.02 7.57 12.31
CA LEU A 25 13.20 8.69 13.22
C LEU A 25 11.96 8.90 14.10
N ALA A 26 10.77 8.97 13.49
CA ALA A 26 9.50 9.17 14.21
C ALA A 26 9.16 8.02 15.16
N ALA A 27 9.56 6.78 14.84
CA ALA A 27 9.40 5.63 15.74
C ALA A 27 10.40 5.62 16.90
N THR A 28 11.58 6.23 16.72
CA THR A 28 12.65 6.26 17.74
C THR A 28 12.37 7.33 18.80
N TYR A 29 11.85 8.47 18.38
CA TYR A 29 11.65 9.63 19.25
C TYR A 29 10.15 9.90 19.46
N PRO A 30 9.64 9.82 20.70
CA PRO A 30 8.24 10.11 21.00
C PRO A 30 7.94 11.58 20.69
N SER A 31 7.29 11.81 19.56
CA SER A 31 7.00 13.13 19.02
C SER A 31 5.64 13.13 18.35
N VAL A 32 5.00 14.31 18.28
CA VAL A 32 3.80 14.49 17.44
C VAL A 32 4.24 14.47 15.98
N ASN A 33 3.81 13.44 15.25
CA ASN A 33 4.24 13.22 13.88
C ASN A 33 3.33 13.93 12.88
N LEU A 34 3.67 15.18 12.53
CA LEU A 34 2.99 15.94 11.47
C LEU A 34 3.54 15.66 10.06
N GLY A 35 4.47 14.72 9.91
CA GLY A 35 5.07 14.34 8.63
C GLY A 35 4.33 13.20 7.91
N GLN A 36 3.47 12.46 8.61
CA GLN A 36 2.66 11.41 7.99
C GLN A 36 1.54 12.02 7.15
N GLY A 37 1.49 11.67 5.87
CA GLY A 37 0.48 12.12 4.91
C GLY A 37 -0.83 11.32 4.95
N PHE A 38 -1.17 10.69 6.08
CA PHE A 38 -2.41 9.95 6.27
C PHE A 38 -3.09 10.34 7.58
N PRO A 39 -4.43 10.22 7.68
CA PRO A 39 -5.16 10.56 8.91
C PRO A 39 -4.73 9.72 10.11
N ASP A 40 -4.68 10.35 11.29
CA ASP A 40 -4.50 9.70 12.60
C ASP A 40 -5.84 9.36 13.29
N PHE A 41 -6.93 9.45 12.54
CA PHE A 41 -8.30 9.15 12.97
C PHE A 41 -8.98 8.14 12.01
N PRO A 42 -10.06 7.47 12.42
CA PRO A 42 -10.67 6.41 11.61
C PRO A 42 -11.31 6.96 10.32
N PRO A 43 -11.38 6.13 9.25
CA PRO A 43 -12.15 6.49 8.06
C PRO A 43 -13.67 6.51 8.35
N PRO A 44 -14.48 7.12 7.46
CA PRO A 44 -15.93 7.15 7.60
C PRO A 44 -16.55 5.74 7.76
N ASP A 45 -17.63 5.64 8.54
CA ASP A 45 -18.23 4.34 8.89
C ASP A 45 -18.68 3.53 7.67
N PHE A 46 -19.28 4.17 6.66
CA PHE A 46 -19.73 3.48 5.45
C PHE A 46 -18.59 2.79 4.70
N VAL A 47 -17.36 3.32 4.77
CA VAL A 47 -16.17 2.71 4.15
C VAL A 47 -15.76 1.46 4.93
N LYS A 48 -15.72 1.54 6.26
CA LYS A 48 -15.43 0.39 7.12
C LYS A 48 -16.47 -0.71 6.93
N GLU A 49 -17.75 -0.36 6.88
CA GLU A 49 -18.86 -1.29 6.66
C GLU A 49 -18.79 -1.95 5.28
N ALA A 50 -18.50 -1.19 4.22
CA ALA A 50 -18.33 -1.74 2.89
C ALA A 50 -17.18 -2.76 2.85
N PHE A 51 -16.06 -2.46 3.52
CA PHE A 51 -14.93 -3.39 3.60
C PHE A 51 -15.27 -4.65 4.39
N MET A 52 -15.94 -4.52 5.55
CA MET A 52 -16.42 -5.66 6.35
C MET A 52 -17.38 -6.55 5.55
N LYS A 53 -18.28 -5.96 4.75
CA LYS A 53 -19.19 -6.71 3.87
C LYS A 53 -18.44 -7.46 2.77
N ALA A 54 -17.41 -6.85 2.18
CA ALA A 54 -16.61 -7.50 1.14
C ALA A 54 -15.83 -8.70 1.67
N ILE A 55 -15.29 -8.63 2.90
CA ILE A 55 -14.49 -9.71 3.48
C ILE A 55 -15.31 -10.79 4.21
N GLY A 56 -16.45 -10.41 4.79
CA GLY A 56 -17.29 -11.29 5.62
C GLY A 56 -18.58 -11.73 4.95
N GLY A 57 -18.85 -11.25 3.73
CA GLY A 57 -20.03 -11.65 2.96
C GLY A 57 -19.97 -13.11 2.53
N GLY A 58 -21.13 -13.71 2.24
CA GLY A 58 -21.23 -15.10 1.82
C GLY A 58 -20.66 -15.41 0.42
N ASN A 59 -20.26 -14.40 -0.35
CA ASN A 59 -19.69 -14.61 -1.67
C ASN A 59 -18.19 -14.91 -1.59
N ILE A 60 -17.85 -16.20 -1.45
CA ILE A 60 -16.46 -16.68 -1.39
C ILE A 60 -15.61 -16.29 -2.61
N MET A 61 -16.23 -15.97 -3.75
CA MET A 61 -15.52 -15.57 -4.97
C MET A 61 -14.86 -14.19 -4.83
N LEU A 62 -15.28 -13.37 -3.86
CA LEU A 62 -14.65 -12.07 -3.59
C LEU A 62 -13.20 -12.19 -3.09
N HIS A 63 -12.80 -13.39 -2.65
CA HIS A 63 -11.40 -13.68 -2.26
C HIS A 63 -10.56 -14.23 -3.42
N GLN A 64 -11.14 -14.40 -4.60
CA GLN A 64 -10.46 -14.89 -5.80
C GLN A 64 -10.10 -13.75 -6.74
N TYR A 65 -9.39 -14.06 -7.82
CA TYR A 65 -9.04 -13.06 -8.82
C TYR A 65 -10.28 -12.37 -9.42
N THR A 66 -10.16 -11.06 -9.60
CA THR A 66 -11.12 -10.23 -10.32
C THR A 66 -10.67 -9.98 -11.76
N ARG A 67 -11.45 -9.23 -12.53
CA ARG A 67 -11.15 -8.88 -13.93
C ARG A 67 -9.86 -8.06 -14.04
N ALA A 68 -9.04 -8.37 -15.05
CA ALA A 68 -7.73 -7.74 -15.26
C ALA A 68 -7.80 -6.25 -15.65
N PHE A 69 -8.80 -5.89 -16.45
CA PHE A 69 -9.18 -4.51 -16.71
C PHE A 69 -10.61 -4.35 -16.20
N ASP A 70 -10.82 -3.36 -15.35
CA ASP A 70 -12.15 -3.06 -14.82
C ASP A 70 -13.01 -2.45 -15.95
N GLN A 71 -13.55 -3.31 -16.81
CA GLN A 71 -14.56 -2.90 -17.80
C GLN A 71 -15.89 -2.81 -17.06
N LEU A 72 -16.19 -1.58 -16.62
CA LEU A 72 -17.54 -1.08 -16.39
C LEU A 72 -18.36 -1.28 -17.67
N TYR A 73 -18.92 -2.46 -17.86
CA TYR A 73 -20.13 -2.58 -18.67
C TYR A 73 -21.29 -2.22 -17.75
N ASN A 74 -21.84 -1.01 -17.96
CA ASN A 74 -23.19 -0.67 -17.56
C ASN A 74 -24.15 -1.74 -18.12
N LEU A 75 -24.70 -2.56 -17.23
CA LEU A 75 -26.02 -3.17 -17.36
C LEU A 75 -26.71 -3.05 -16.00
#